data_AF-F4N6R5-F1
#
_entry.id   AF-F4N6R5-F1
#
_cell.length_a   1.000
_cell.length_b   1.000
_cell.length_c   1.000
_cell.angle_alpha   90.00
_cell.angle_beta   90.00
_cell.angle_gamma   90.00
#
_symmetry.space_group_name_H-M   'P 1'
#
loop_
_entity.id
_entity.type
_entity.pdbx_description
1 polymer ?
#
loop_
_entity_poly.entity_id
_entity_poly.type
_entity_poly.pdbx_seq_one_letter_code
_entity_poly.pdbx_strand_id
1 'polypeptide(L)'
;MNRSFHDSCYHTTLADYVESKVEGAEDSTDQLKEIGNIGHAMNFIDEHLHAGEDITEYFVRELHAMTVNGLEREGDKTPGAYRSHGVSIAQSTHLPPEFIHLVMAMAERCAC
;
A
#
# COMPACT_ATOMS: atom_id res chain seq x y z
N MET A 1 -19.57 -27.29 3.28
CA MET A 1 -18.84 -27.15 2.00
C MET A 1 -17.80 -26.06 2.16
N ASN A 2 -16.59 -26.44 2.59
CA ASN A 2 -15.48 -25.52 2.83
C ASN A 2 -14.82 -25.20 1.49
N ARG A 3 -14.97 -23.97 0.99
CA ARG A 3 -14.03 -23.46 -0.02
C ARG A 3 -12.78 -23.01 0.73
N SER A 4 -11.68 -23.65 0.37
CA SER A 4 -10.32 -23.29 0.73
C SER A 4 -10.07 -21.84 0.35
N PHE A 5 -10.12 -20.93 1.32
CA PHE A 5 -9.53 -19.61 1.20
C PHE A 5 -8.03 -19.82 1.37
N HIS A 6 -7.34 -19.90 0.23
CA HIS A 6 -5.89 -19.86 0.20
C HIS A 6 -5.52 -18.41 0.55
N ASP A 7 -5.06 -18.20 1.78
CA ASP A 7 -4.46 -16.95 2.23
C ASP A 7 -3.33 -16.58 1.26
N SER A 8 -3.64 -15.66 0.35
CA SER A 8 -2.72 -15.18 -0.69
C SER A 8 -2.20 -13.77 -0.41
N CYS A 9 -2.54 -13.20 0.75
CA CYS A 9 -2.31 -11.78 1.03
C CYS A 9 -0.92 -11.49 1.63
N TYR A 10 -0.23 -12.47 2.22
CA TYR A 10 1.15 -12.27 2.70
C TYR A 10 1.95 -13.57 2.64
N HIS A 11 2.33 -14.00 1.43
CA HIS A 11 3.22 -15.15 1.25
C HIS A 11 4.20 -14.96 0.10
N THR A 12 4.88 -13.81 0.08
CA THR A 12 6.18 -13.77 -0.60
C THR A 12 7.24 -13.68 0.48
N THR A 13 8.08 -14.70 0.55
CA THR A 13 9.22 -14.67 1.45
C THR A 13 10.29 -13.78 0.84
N LEU A 14 11.12 -13.18 1.69
CA LEU A 14 12.30 -12.42 1.24
C LEU A 14 13.18 -13.25 0.29
N ALA A 15 13.14 -14.58 0.43
CA ALA A 15 13.82 -15.54 -0.43
C ALA A 15 13.27 -15.54 -1.86
N ASP A 16 11.94 -15.62 -2.03
CA ASP A 16 11.30 -15.63 -3.37
C ASP A 16 11.62 -14.34 -4.15
N TYR A 17 11.63 -13.20 -3.47
CA TYR A 17 12.00 -11.93 -4.08
C TYR A 17 13.48 -11.89 -4.51
N VAL A 18 14.40 -12.33 -3.64
CA VAL A 18 15.84 -12.38 -3.95
C VAL A 18 16.12 -13.31 -5.12
N GLU A 19 15.48 -14.48 -5.17
CA GLU A 19 15.62 -15.45 -6.27
C GLU A 19 15.14 -14.85 -7.59
N SER A 20 13.97 -14.20 -7.61
CA SER A 20 13.44 -13.54 -8.81
C SER A 20 14.34 -12.44 -9.38
N LYS A 21 15.03 -11.68 -8.51
CA LYS A 21 15.98 -10.64 -8.92
C LYS A 21 17.26 -11.21 -9.53
N VAL A 22 17.69 -12.38 -9.07
CA VAL A 22 18.87 -13.08 -9.61
C VAL A 22 18.55 -13.74 -10.96
N GLU A 23 17.33 -14.25 -11.12
CA GLU A 23 16.90 -14.96 -12.33
C GLU A 23 16.47 -14.04 -13.50
N GLY A 24 16.27 -12.74 -13.24
CA GLY A 24 15.95 -11.78 -14.30
C GLY A 24 14.60 -12.02 -14.97
N ALA A 25 13.64 -12.61 -14.25
CA ALA A 25 12.31 -12.90 -14.79
C ALA A 25 11.58 -11.58 -15.15
N GLU A 26 11.36 -11.37 -16.46
CA GLU A 26 10.71 -10.17 -17.01
C GLU A 26 9.20 -10.09 -16.70
N ASP A 27 8.58 -11.21 -16.34
CA ASP A 27 7.17 -11.27 -15.90
C ASP A 27 7.08 -11.41 -14.37
N SER A 28 7.49 -10.37 -13.65
CA SER A 28 7.29 -10.32 -12.20
C SER A 28 5.80 -10.27 -11.91
N THR A 29 5.29 -11.26 -11.16
CA THR A 29 3.91 -11.28 -10.68
C THR A 29 3.58 -9.98 -9.93
N ASP A 30 2.30 -9.59 -9.86
CA ASP A 30 1.87 -8.42 -9.07
C ASP A 30 2.43 -8.44 -7.63
N GLN A 31 2.55 -9.62 -7.03
CA GLN A 31 3.16 -9.79 -5.71
C GLN A 31 4.64 -9.42 -5.69
N LEU A 32 5.43 -9.80 -6.68
CA LEU A 32 6.84 -9.42 -6.77
C LEU A 32 7.02 -7.92 -7.04
N LYS A 33 6.13 -7.33 -7.86
CA LYS A 33 6.09 -5.89 -8.08
C LYS A 33 5.74 -5.14 -6.79
N GLU A 34 4.76 -5.62 -6.03
CA GLU A 34 4.34 -5.02 -4.76
C GLU A 34 5.50 -4.95 -3.77
N ILE A 35 6.31 -6.01 -3.65
CA ILE A 35 7.50 -6.00 -2.79
C ILE A 35 8.55 -4.99 -3.27
N GLY A 36 8.78 -4.93 -4.59
CA GLY A 36 9.65 -3.92 -5.17
C GLY A 36 9.18 -2.50 -4.84
N ASN A 37 7.89 -2.24 -5.00
CA ASN A 37 7.26 -0.97 -4.68
C ASN A 37 7.36 -0.61 -3.19
N ILE A 38 7.14 -1.58 -2.30
CA ILE A 38 7.32 -1.40 -0.85
C ILE A 38 8.78 -1.04 -0.54
N GLY A 39 9.76 -1.71 -1.15
CA GLY A 39 11.17 -1.38 -1.00
C GLY A 39 11.51 0.03 -1.49
N HIS A 40 10.95 0.45 -2.63
CA HIS A 40 11.09 1.82 -3.11
C HIS A 40 10.45 2.85 -2.17
N ALA A 41 9.27 2.56 -1.63
CA ALA A 41 8.62 3.41 -0.65
C ALA A 41 9.41 3.51 0.66
N MET A 42 10.03 2.42 1.13
CA MET A 42 10.92 2.45 2.31
C MET A 42 12.13 3.36 2.09
N ASN A 43 12.81 3.23 0.94
CA ASN A 43 13.93 4.12 0.61
C ASN A 43 13.48 5.58 0.54
N PHE A 44 12.29 5.84 -0.03
CA PHE A 44 11.72 7.19 -0.07
C PHE A 44 11.50 7.75 1.34
N ILE A 45 11.02 6.93 2.29
CA ILE A 45 10.87 7.34 3.69
C ILE A 45 12.23 7.74 4.29
N ASP A 46 13.24 6.88 4.13
CA ASP A 46 14.57 7.13 4.69
C ASP A 46 15.23 8.40 4.12
N GLU A 47 14.96 8.70 2.86
CA GLU A 47 15.50 9.87 2.16
C GLU A 47 14.76 11.19 2.49
N HIS A 48 13.45 11.14 2.78
CA HIS A 48 12.59 12.33 2.80
C HIS A 48 11.83 12.59 4.11
N LEU A 49 11.92 11.69 5.09
CA LEU A 49 11.31 11.89 6.41
C LEU A 49 12.37 11.75 7.50
N HIS A 50 12.72 12.88 8.14
CA HIS A 50 13.71 12.91 9.20
C HIS A 50 13.07 12.94 10.59
N ALA A 51 13.86 12.57 11.60
CA ALA A 51 13.41 12.57 12.98
C ALA A 51 12.97 13.97 13.42
N GLY A 52 11.73 14.08 13.87
CA GLY A 52 11.13 15.34 14.32
C GLY A 52 10.40 16.12 13.22
N GLU A 53 10.36 15.62 11.99
CA GLU A 53 9.49 16.15 10.93
C GLU A 53 8.08 15.56 11.02
N ASP A 54 7.09 16.36 10.62
CA ASP A 54 5.69 15.94 10.60
C ASP A 54 5.38 15.08 9.38
N ILE A 55 4.57 14.04 9.60
CA ILE A 55 4.02 13.25 8.49
C ILE A 55 2.83 14.02 7.91
N THR A 56 3.02 14.54 6.70
CA THR A 56 1.97 15.29 5.99
C THR A 56 1.02 14.37 5.23
N GLU A 57 -0.18 14.86 4.95
CA GLU A 57 -1.11 14.18 4.03
C GLU A 57 -0.46 13.91 2.66
N TYR A 58 0.30 14.87 2.13
CA TYR A 58 0.98 14.71 0.85
C TYR A 58 1.93 13.50 0.88
N PHE A 59 2.67 13.37 1.97
CA PHE A 59 3.62 12.27 2.15
C PHE A 59 2.92 10.90 2.17
N VAL A 60 1.82 10.77 2.92
CA VAL A 60 1.04 9.52 2.97
C VAL A 60 0.47 9.17 1.59
N ARG A 61 0.02 10.16 0.85
CA ARG A 61 -0.54 9.98 -0.51
C ARG A 61 0.54 9.58 -1.52
N GLU A 62 1.73 10.15 -1.41
CA GLU A 62 2.89 9.76 -2.23
C GLU A 62 3.28 8.30 -1.95
N LEU A 63 3.35 7.90 -0.67
CA LEU A 63 3.61 6.50 -0.30
C LEU A 63 2.58 5.55 -0.89
N HIS A 64 1.29 5.89 -0.80
CA HIS A 64 0.25 5.08 -1.41
C HIS A 64 0.48 4.93 -2.92
N ALA A 65 0.74 6.03 -3.63
CA ALA A 65 0.99 6.01 -5.07
C ALA A 65 2.19 5.11 -5.44
N MET A 66 3.28 5.19 -4.68
CA MET A 66 4.46 4.33 -4.89
C MET A 66 4.15 2.85 -4.65
N THR A 67 3.46 2.52 -3.56
CA THR A 67 3.20 1.11 -3.16
C THR A 67 2.33 0.36 -4.17
N VAL A 68 1.34 1.02 -4.78
CA VAL A 68 0.37 0.39 -5.70
C VAL A 68 0.72 0.57 -7.17
N ASN A 69 1.87 1.18 -7.47
CA ASN A 69 2.26 1.51 -8.84
C ASN A 69 2.40 0.26 -9.73
N GLY A 70 1.68 0.23 -10.85
CA GLY A 70 1.79 -0.86 -11.83
C GLY A 70 1.27 -2.22 -11.37
N LEU A 71 0.52 -2.27 -10.27
CA LEU A 71 -0.21 -3.46 -9.82
C LEU A 71 -1.59 -3.52 -10.47
N GLU A 72 -2.05 -4.69 -10.87
CA GLU A 72 -3.37 -4.89 -11.48
C GLU A 72 -4.42 -5.39 -10.47
N ARG A 73 -4.07 -6.41 -9.68
CA ARG A 73 -4.97 -7.07 -8.73
C ARG A 73 -5.03 -6.35 -7.38
N GLU A 74 -3.86 -6.04 -6.84
CA GLU A 74 -3.70 -5.34 -5.54
C GLU A 74 -3.45 -3.83 -5.75
N GLY A 75 -3.64 -3.33 -6.97
CA GLY A 75 -3.45 -1.92 -7.31
C GLY A 75 -4.63 -1.03 -6.93
N ASP A 76 -4.43 0.28 -7.09
CA ASP A 76 -5.49 1.29 -6.97
C ASP A 76 -5.68 1.99 -8.33
N LYS A 77 -6.94 2.28 -8.69
CA LYS A 77 -7.27 2.99 -9.94
C LYS A 77 -7.01 4.49 -9.86
N THR A 78 -6.83 5.00 -8.66
CA THR A 78 -6.57 6.38 -8.28
C THR A 78 -5.39 6.45 -7.29
N PRO A 79 -4.18 6.03 -7.71
CA PRO A 79 -3.00 6.05 -6.84
C PRO A 79 -2.80 7.43 -6.20
N GLY A 80 -2.54 7.43 -4.89
CA GLY A 80 -2.37 8.65 -4.10
C GLY A 80 -3.63 9.51 -3.94
N ALA A 81 -4.83 9.06 -4.32
CA ALA A 81 -6.07 9.75 -3.98
C ALA A 81 -6.70 9.16 -2.72
N TYR A 82 -7.52 9.96 -2.03
CA TYR A 82 -8.48 9.39 -1.08
C TYR A 82 -9.58 8.67 -1.83
N ARG A 83 -10.06 7.57 -1.25
CA ARG A 83 -11.23 6.85 -1.79
C ARG A 83 -12.44 7.77 -1.90
N SER A 84 -13.22 7.53 -2.95
CA SER A 84 -14.48 8.24 -3.24
C SER A 84 -15.73 7.41 -2.91
N HIS A 85 -15.56 6.27 -2.26
CA HIS A 85 -16.63 5.35 -1.89
C HIS A 85 -16.37 4.70 -0.53
N GLY A 86 -17.42 4.12 0.06
CA GLY A 86 -17.31 3.29 1.26
C GLY A 86 -16.39 2.08 1.06
N VAL A 87 -15.74 1.65 2.13
CA VAL A 87 -14.98 0.39 2.21
C VAL A 87 -15.30 -0.31 3.52
N SER A 88 -15.11 -1.62 3.56
CA SER A 88 -15.19 -2.42 4.79
C SER A 88 -13.87 -3.12 5.03
N ILE A 89 -13.57 -3.39 6.29
CA ILE A 89 -12.40 -4.17 6.66
C ILE A 89 -12.84 -5.62 6.78
N ALA A 90 -12.25 -6.50 5.97
CA ALA A 90 -12.56 -7.93 6.01
C ALA A 90 -12.36 -8.47 7.44
N GLN A 91 -13.26 -9.34 7.88
CA GLN A 91 -13.24 -9.94 9.23
C GLN A 91 -13.38 -8.94 10.40
N SER A 92 -13.84 -7.71 10.14
CA SER A 92 -14.10 -6.73 11.18
C SER A 92 -15.55 -6.24 11.16
N THR A 93 -16.12 -5.98 12.34
CA THR A 93 -17.41 -5.28 12.48
C THR A 93 -17.24 -3.75 12.44
N HIS A 94 -16.00 -3.26 12.47
CA HIS A 94 -15.72 -1.83 12.35
C HIS A 94 -16.13 -1.32 10.97
N LEU A 95 -16.89 -0.22 10.96
CA LEU A 95 -17.22 0.52 9.76
C LEU A 95 -16.29 1.72 9.65
N PRO A 96 -15.43 1.77 8.61
CA PRO A 96 -14.63 2.95 8.33
C PRO A 96 -15.50 4.20 8.17
N PRO A 97 -15.01 5.39 8.52
CA PRO A 97 -15.75 6.64 8.36
C PRO A 97 -16.24 6.86 6.93
N GLU A 98 -17.28 7.66 6.74
CA GLU A 98 -17.74 8.02 5.40
C GLU A 98 -16.64 8.75 4.61
N PHE A 99 -16.55 8.46 3.30
CA PHE A 99 -15.45 8.95 2.47
C PHE A 99 -15.40 10.48 2.39
N ILE A 100 -16.54 11.14 2.53
CA ILE A 100 -16.67 12.61 2.54
C ILE A 100 -15.93 13.27 3.72
N HIS A 101 -15.67 12.54 4.81
CA HIS A 101 -14.98 13.07 5.99
C HIS A 101 -13.47 12.81 5.98
N LEU A 102 -12.95 12.04 5.01
CA LEU A 102 -11.54 11.59 5.04
C LEU A 102 -10.54 12.74 4.98
N VAL A 103 -10.75 13.72 4.10
CA VAL A 103 -9.86 14.88 3.96
C VAL A 103 -9.73 15.62 5.29
N MET A 104 -10.86 15.90 5.94
CA MET A 104 -10.89 16.60 7.22
C MET A 104 -10.24 15.75 8.34
N ALA A 105 -10.55 14.46 8.40
CA ALA A 105 -9.99 13.56 9.41
C ALA A 105 -8.48 13.35 9.27
N MET A 106 -7.96 13.32 8.04
CA MET A 106 -6.52 13.20 7.79
C MET A 106 -5.79 14.51 8.05
N ALA A 107 -6.39 15.64 7.69
CA ALA A 107 -5.87 16.96 8.05
C ALA A 107 -5.70 17.11 9.58
N GLU A 108 -6.66 16.63 10.37
CA GLU A 108 -6.55 16.63 11.85
C GLU A 108 -5.39 15.73 12.35
N ARG A 109 -5.12 14.60 11.69
CA ARG A 109 -4.13 13.60 12.13
C ARG A 109 -2.71 13.86 11.64
N CYS A 110 -2.59 14.57 10.51
CA CYS A 110 -1.32 14.93 9.88
C CYS A 110 -0.91 16.38 10.20
N ALA A 111 -1.63 17.05 11.11
CA ALA A 111 -1.32 18.41 11.53
C ALA A 111 -0.33 18.42 12.72
N CYS A 112 0.58 19.40 12.64
CA CYS A 112 1.49 19.87 13.69
C CYS A 112 0.75 20.32 14.96
#